data_AF-A0A970W478-F1
#
_entry.id   AF-A0A970W478-F1
#
_cell.length_a   1.000
_cell.length_b   1.000
_cell.length_c   1.000
_cell.angle_alpha   90.00
_cell.angle_beta   90.00
_cell.angle_gamma   90.00
#
_symmetry.space_group_name_H-M   'P 1'
#
loop_
_entity.id
_entity.type
_entity.pdbx_description
1 polymer ?
#
loop_
_entity_poly.entity_id
_entity_poly.type
_entity_poly.pdbx_seq_one_letter_code
_entity_poly.pdbx_strand_id
1 'polypeptide(L)'
;MRSAWARVLICLAMLVVGAACAGARAPRLVEPGLSISGTVSAIGQAADPAYQRLSYTVTLYNGAKEPTYVAWVEPLLVRELRRALLPEQETRQEVRRRLAAGASLQVQGELTFDPGRRSKEEISAWEPYLIGWNVSNESLIRTAAAQAPNRIIGYVRGVQEKGGKRTLIFDEVEWLTDVEAAYMRRLHGECSGPLEECQPPNPFFISNPSTQTRQIEVAPSAEIIMATYSHAANGQYQSNEPIT
;
A
#
# COMPACT_ATOMS: atom_id res chain seq x y z
N MET A 1 -2.75 -26.83 -68.71
CA MET A 1 -2.64 -25.52 -68.02
C MET A 1 -3.78 -25.20 -67.02
N ARG A 2 -4.72 -26.12 -66.72
CA ARG A 2 -5.83 -25.86 -65.78
C ARG A 2 -5.64 -26.42 -64.36
N SER A 3 -4.56 -27.14 -64.07
CA SER A 3 -4.35 -27.82 -62.77
C SER A 3 -3.42 -27.09 -61.78
N ALA A 4 -2.73 -26.01 -62.21
CA ALA A 4 -1.80 -25.27 -61.35
C ALA A 4 -2.50 -24.27 -60.42
N TRP A 5 -3.65 -23.73 -60.84
CA TRP A 5 -4.37 -22.69 -60.09
C TRP A 5 -5.16 -23.23 -58.89
N ALA A 6 -5.60 -24.49 -58.93
CA ALA A 6 -6.33 -25.13 -57.83
C ALA A 6 -5.46 -25.38 -56.58
N ARG A 7 -4.15 -25.58 -56.76
CA ARG A 7 -3.22 -25.82 -55.64
C ARG A 7 -2.83 -24.54 -54.89
N VAL A 8 -2.81 -23.40 -55.58
CA VAL A 8 -2.50 -22.09 -54.98
C VAL A 8 -3.63 -21.59 -54.07
N LEU A 9 -4.88 -21.86 -54.44
CA LEU A 9 -6.05 -21.45 -53.65
C LEU A 9 -6.21 -22.26 -52.34
N ILE A 10 -5.78 -23.52 -52.32
CA ILE A 10 -5.83 -24.36 -51.11
C ILE A 10 -4.77 -23.94 -50.09
N CYS A 11 -3.58 -23.50 -50.52
CA CYS A 11 -2.56 -22.97 -49.61
C CYS A 11 -2.95 -21.61 -49.01
N LEU A 12 -3.68 -20.75 -49.74
CA LEU A 12 -4.14 -19.46 -49.22
C LEU A 12 -5.28 -19.62 -48.20
N ALA A 13 -6.15 -20.63 -48.38
CA ALA A 13 -7.22 -20.94 -47.43
C ALA A 13 -6.70 -21.52 -46.10
N MET A 14 -5.57 -22.23 -46.09
CA MET A 14 -4.96 -22.73 -44.85
C MET A 14 -4.22 -21.66 -44.05
N LEU A 15 -3.83 -20.54 -44.65
CA LEU A 15 -3.10 -19.47 -43.94
C LEU A 15 -4.02 -18.55 -43.11
N VAL A 16 -5.33 -18.54 -43.37
CA VAL A 16 -6.29 -17.61 -42.73
C VAL A 16 -6.92 -18.20 -41.45
N VAL A 17 -6.82 -19.51 -41.22
CA VAL A 17 -7.44 -20.17 -40.04
C VAL A 17 -6.52 -20.14 -38.80
N GLY A 18 -5.25 -19.71 -38.94
CA GLY A 18 -4.27 -19.69 -37.83
C GLY A 18 -4.27 -18.45 -36.93
N ALA A 19 -5.03 -17.39 -37.23
CA ALA A 19 -4.94 -16.11 -36.51
C ALA A 19 -6.01 -15.90 -35.40
N ALA A 20 -6.93 -16.85 -35.20
CA ALA A 20 -8.10 -16.65 -34.32
C ALA A 20 -7.90 -17.08 -32.85
N CYS A 21 -6.74 -17.63 -32.46
CA CYS A 21 -6.49 -18.09 -31.08
C CYS A 21 -5.55 -17.18 -30.26
N ALA A 22 -5.21 -15.98 -30.75
CA ALA A 22 -4.35 -15.03 -30.03
C ALA A 22 -5.17 -13.93 -29.33
N GLY A 23 -6.06 -14.31 -28.40
CA GLY A 23 -6.94 -13.32 -27.75
C GLY A 23 -7.50 -13.68 -26.39
N ALA A 24 -7.26 -14.89 -25.87
CA ALA A 24 -7.52 -15.14 -24.46
C ALA A 24 -6.45 -14.38 -23.66
N ARG A 25 -6.73 -13.10 -23.33
CA ARG A 25 -5.97 -12.38 -22.29
C ARG A 25 -5.98 -13.29 -21.08
N ALA A 26 -4.82 -13.83 -20.72
CA ALA A 26 -4.66 -14.58 -19.47
C ALA A 26 -5.37 -13.76 -18.38
N PRO A 27 -6.25 -14.38 -17.57
CA PRO A 27 -6.93 -13.67 -16.51
C PRO A 27 -5.85 -12.91 -15.75
N ARG A 28 -5.96 -11.57 -15.73
CA ARG A 28 -5.06 -10.75 -14.93
C ARG A 28 -5.27 -11.25 -13.51
N LEU A 29 -4.28 -11.98 -13.00
CA LEU A 29 -4.18 -12.24 -11.57
C LEU A 29 -4.28 -10.86 -10.93
N VAL A 30 -5.38 -10.63 -10.23
CA VAL A 30 -5.53 -9.43 -9.41
C VAL A 30 -4.35 -9.48 -8.46
N GLU A 31 -3.43 -8.54 -8.60
CA GLU A 31 -2.25 -8.48 -7.73
C GLU A 31 -2.78 -8.42 -6.30
N PRO A 32 -2.55 -9.47 -5.48
CA PRO A 32 -3.05 -9.49 -4.12
C PRO A 32 -2.43 -8.31 -3.39
N GLY A 33 -3.23 -7.56 -2.61
CA GLY A 33 -2.79 -6.36 -1.90
C GLY A 33 -1.60 -6.63 -0.98
N LEU A 34 -1.84 -6.86 0.31
CA LEU A 34 -0.79 -7.34 1.21
C LEU A 34 -0.74 -8.87 1.15
N SER A 35 0.44 -9.44 0.94
CA SER A 35 0.64 -10.88 0.84
C SER A 35 1.90 -11.35 1.57
N ILE A 36 2.01 -12.65 1.80
CA ILE A 36 3.18 -13.27 2.42
C ILE A 36 4.00 -13.92 1.32
N SER A 37 5.20 -13.40 1.13
CA SER A 37 6.14 -13.85 0.08
C SER A 37 7.14 -14.89 0.57
N GLY A 38 7.30 -15.02 1.90
CA GLY A 38 8.20 -16.02 2.48
C GLY A 38 8.02 -16.14 3.99
N THR A 39 8.35 -17.31 4.52
CA THR A 39 8.39 -17.60 5.96
C THR A 39 9.56 -18.52 6.25
N VAL A 40 10.36 -18.18 7.26
CA VAL A 40 11.42 -19.03 7.81
C VAL A 40 11.19 -19.14 9.31
N SER A 41 11.34 -20.34 9.88
CA SER A 41 11.26 -20.55 11.31
C SER A 41 12.26 -21.61 11.76
N ALA A 42 12.68 -21.52 13.02
CA ALA A 42 13.61 -22.44 13.65
C ALA A 42 13.33 -22.55 15.15
N ILE A 43 13.48 -23.74 15.69
CA ILE A 43 13.47 -23.96 17.14
C ILE A 43 14.90 -24.04 17.64
N GLY A 44 15.19 -23.30 18.71
CA GLY A 44 16.45 -23.32 19.43
C GLY A 44 16.24 -23.30 20.94
N GLN A 45 17.35 -23.27 21.68
CA GLN A 45 17.32 -23.05 23.13
C GLN A 45 16.98 -21.57 23.42
N ALA A 46 16.13 -21.31 24.42
CA ALA A 46 15.94 -19.97 24.95
C ALA A 46 17.11 -19.55 25.87
N ALA A 47 17.06 -18.32 26.42
CA ALA A 47 18.07 -17.87 27.37
C ALA A 47 18.06 -18.72 28.66
N ASP A 48 16.88 -19.14 29.11
CA ASP A 48 16.71 -20.11 30.17
C ASP A 48 16.75 -21.54 29.56
N PRO A 49 17.61 -22.44 30.05
CA PRO A 49 17.70 -23.82 29.56
C PRO A 49 16.42 -24.64 29.75
N ALA A 50 15.53 -24.23 30.65
CA ALA A 50 14.23 -24.89 30.84
C ALA A 50 13.26 -24.66 29.65
N TYR A 51 13.45 -23.60 28.87
CA TYR A 51 12.53 -23.23 27.79
C TYR A 51 13.17 -23.33 26.40
N GLN A 52 12.33 -23.53 25.40
CA GLN A 52 12.72 -23.48 24.00
C GLN A 52 12.19 -22.20 23.35
N ARG A 53 12.86 -21.82 22.27
CA ARG A 53 12.56 -20.60 21.52
C ARG A 53 12.26 -20.96 20.07
N LEU A 54 11.08 -20.57 19.60
CA LEU A 54 10.75 -20.51 18.18
C LEU A 54 11.12 -19.11 17.67
N SER A 55 12.17 -19.02 16.85
CA SER A 55 12.50 -17.79 16.11
C SER A 55 11.88 -17.87 14.72
N TYR A 56 11.30 -16.78 14.25
CA TYR A 56 10.68 -16.72 12.92
C TYR A 56 11.00 -15.43 12.19
N THR A 57 10.91 -15.49 10.86
CA THR A 57 10.95 -14.34 9.95
C THR A 57 9.84 -14.51 8.92
N VAL A 58 8.96 -13.52 8.80
CA VAL A 58 7.95 -13.43 7.75
C VAL A 58 8.29 -12.28 6.80
N THR A 59 8.19 -12.52 5.50
CA THR A 59 8.38 -11.48 4.49
C THR A 59 7.04 -11.09 3.90
N LEU A 60 6.56 -9.89 4.28
CA LEU A 60 5.38 -9.28 3.71
C LEU A 60 5.74 -8.63 2.38
N TYR A 61 4.87 -8.74 1.38
CA TYR A 61 4.97 -8.07 0.09
C TYR A 61 3.70 -7.29 -0.18
N ASN A 62 3.84 -6.01 -0.54
CA ASN A 62 2.72 -5.17 -0.94
C ASN A 62 2.62 -5.14 -2.47
N GLY A 63 1.73 -5.98 -3.02
CA GLY A 63 1.40 -5.98 -4.45
C GLY A 63 0.38 -4.91 -4.84
N ALA A 64 -0.14 -4.12 -3.89
CA ALA A 64 -1.04 -3.02 -4.22
C ALA A 64 -0.30 -1.86 -4.92
N LYS A 65 -1.06 -1.04 -5.63
CA LYS A 65 -0.56 0.20 -6.27
C LYS A 65 -0.26 1.32 -5.27
N GLU A 66 -0.78 1.19 -4.06
CA GLU A 66 -0.67 2.19 -2.99
C GLU A 66 0.09 1.62 -1.78
N PRO A 67 0.79 2.46 -1.03
CA PRO A 67 1.43 2.04 0.22
C PRO A 67 0.43 1.54 1.25
N THR A 68 0.79 0.51 2.00
CA THR A 68 -0.03 -0.07 3.07
C THR A 68 0.65 0.13 4.41
N TYR A 69 -0.11 0.51 5.44
CA TYR A 69 0.39 0.58 6.81
C TYR A 69 0.15 -0.78 7.50
N VAL A 70 1.23 -1.43 7.93
CA VAL A 70 1.18 -2.70 8.68
C VAL A 70 1.24 -2.38 10.16
N ALA A 71 0.15 -2.61 10.87
CA ALA A 71 0.05 -2.34 12.31
C ALA A 71 0.79 -3.43 13.09
N TRP A 72 0.38 -4.68 12.90
CA TRP A 72 0.95 -5.84 13.57
C TRP A 72 0.84 -7.10 12.72
N VAL A 73 1.70 -8.08 13.04
CA VAL A 73 1.63 -9.45 12.53
C VAL A 73 1.50 -10.41 13.69
N GLU A 74 0.81 -11.51 13.49
CA GLU A 74 0.68 -12.57 14.49
C GLU A 74 0.77 -13.93 13.79
N PRO A 75 1.72 -14.80 14.18
CA PRO A 75 1.80 -16.15 13.66
C PRO A 75 0.62 -16.99 14.16
N LEU A 76 -0.01 -17.74 13.27
CA LEU A 76 -0.93 -18.82 13.64
C LEU A 76 -0.10 -20.07 13.92
N LEU A 77 -0.16 -20.54 15.16
CA LEU A 77 0.62 -21.69 15.63
C LEU A 77 -0.19 -22.97 15.58
N VAL A 78 0.49 -24.11 15.39
CA VAL A 78 -0.12 -25.42 15.68
C VAL A 78 -0.57 -25.49 17.14
N ARG A 79 -1.61 -26.28 17.38
CA ARG A 79 -2.29 -26.37 18.68
C ARG A 79 -1.34 -26.77 19.80
N GLU A 80 -0.43 -27.70 19.52
CA GLU A 80 0.53 -28.26 20.46
C GLU A 80 1.50 -27.18 20.94
N LEU A 81 2.08 -26.41 20.01
CA LEU A 81 2.95 -25.28 20.33
C LEU A 81 2.20 -24.15 21.05
N ARG A 82 0.98 -23.81 20.61
CA ARG A 82 0.15 -22.79 21.27
C ARG A 82 -0.13 -23.12 22.75
N ARG A 83 -0.33 -24.40 23.06
CA ARG A 83 -0.53 -24.88 24.45
C ARG A 83 0.76 -24.89 25.27
N ALA A 84 1.92 -24.93 24.62
CA ALA A 84 3.23 -24.92 25.27
C ALA A 84 3.75 -23.50 25.53
N LEU A 85 3.18 -22.48 24.88
CA LEU A 85 3.58 -21.08 25.10
C LEU A 85 3.48 -20.69 26.57
N LEU A 86 4.40 -19.82 27.00
CA LEU A 86 4.32 -19.21 28.33
C LEU A 86 3.06 -18.34 28.43
N PRO A 87 2.36 -18.32 29.60
CA PRO A 87 1.09 -17.59 29.74
C PRO A 87 1.14 -16.09 29.43
N GLU A 88 2.29 -15.45 29.67
CA GLU A 88 2.51 -14.01 29.46
C GLU A 88 3.08 -13.68 28.07
N GLN A 89 3.33 -14.69 27.24
CA GLN A 89 3.93 -14.50 25.92
C GLN A 89 2.91 -13.89 24.95
N GLU A 90 3.18 -12.67 24.50
CA GLU A 90 2.47 -12.09 23.37
C GLU A 90 2.94 -12.74 22.06
N THR A 91 1.97 -13.22 21.27
CA THR A 91 2.21 -13.75 19.91
C THR A 91 2.22 -12.65 18.87
N ARG A 92 1.53 -11.54 19.14
CA ARG A 92 1.44 -10.39 18.25
C ARG A 92 2.74 -9.59 18.29
N GLN A 93 3.33 -9.39 17.12
CA GLN A 93 4.46 -8.50 16.92
C GLN A 93 3.97 -7.18 16.35
N GLU A 94 4.13 -6.10 17.12
CA GLU A 94 3.91 -4.74 16.64
C GLU A 94 4.94 -4.39 15.57
N VAL A 95 4.46 -3.89 14.43
CA VAL A 95 5.28 -3.53 13.26
C VAL A 95 5.29 -2.03 13.07
N ARG A 96 4.11 -1.42 12.98
CA ARG A 96 3.90 0.04 12.83
C ARG A 96 4.73 0.66 11.72
N ARG A 97 4.77 0.02 10.55
CA ARG A 97 5.57 0.47 9.40
C ARG A 97 4.74 0.59 8.14
N ARG A 98 5.10 1.59 7.33
CA ARG A 98 4.61 1.75 5.97
C ARG A 98 5.38 0.84 5.02
N LEU A 99 4.66 0.09 4.22
CA LEU A 99 5.19 -0.73 3.15
C LEU A 99 4.78 -0.14 1.80
N ALA A 100 5.75 0.40 1.05
CA ALA A 100 5.52 0.99 -0.26
C ALA A 100 4.97 -0.04 -1.27
N ALA A 101 4.33 0.44 -2.34
CA ALA A 101 3.88 -0.40 -3.45
C ALA A 101 5.06 -1.13 -4.09
N GLY A 102 4.92 -2.44 -4.31
CA GLY A 102 5.96 -3.31 -4.86
C GLY A 102 7.15 -3.58 -3.92
N ALA A 103 7.08 -3.15 -2.66
CA ALA A 103 8.15 -3.35 -1.67
C ALA A 103 7.88 -4.55 -0.76
N SER A 104 8.94 -5.02 -0.10
CA SER A 104 8.89 -6.09 0.89
C SER A 104 9.34 -5.62 2.28
N LEU A 105 8.75 -6.20 3.32
CA LEU A 105 9.10 -5.96 4.72
C LEU A 105 9.34 -7.30 5.41
N GLN A 106 10.52 -7.47 5.99
CA GLN A 106 10.81 -8.59 6.88
C GLN A 106 10.41 -8.22 8.30
N VAL A 107 9.64 -9.10 8.93
CA VAL A 107 9.29 -9.02 10.34
C VAL A 107 9.85 -10.25 11.03
N GLN A 108 10.63 -10.02 12.08
CA GLN A 108 11.23 -11.06 12.89
C GLN A 108 10.53 -11.09 14.25
N GLY A 109 10.40 -12.27 14.82
CA GLY A 109 9.85 -12.44 16.15
C GLY A 109 10.32 -13.73 16.80
N GLU A 110 10.15 -13.82 18.11
CA GLU A 110 10.57 -14.96 18.91
C GLU A 110 9.45 -15.31 19.89
N LEU A 111 9.17 -16.60 20.05
CA LEU A 111 8.23 -17.11 21.03
C LEU A 111 8.93 -18.10 21.94
N THR A 112 8.76 -17.94 23.25
CA THR A 112 9.29 -18.87 24.24
C THR A 112 8.18 -19.83 24.68
N PHE A 113 8.52 -21.12 24.80
CA PHE A 113 7.58 -22.16 25.21
C PHE A 113 8.25 -23.19 26.12
N ASP A 114 7.44 -23.82 26.98
CA ASP A 114 7.85 -24.92 27.84
C ASP A 114 7.71 -26.26 27.09
N PRO A 115 8.81 -26.96 26.77
CA PRO A 115 8.73 -28.28 26.14
C PRO A 115 8.08 -29.32 27.05
N GLY A 116 8.05 -29.08 28.37
CA GLY A 116 7.60 -30.01 29.39
C GLY A 116 8.54 -31.22 29.44
N ARG A 117 7.96 -32.42 29.39
CA ARG A 117 8.71 -33.68 29.34
C ARG A 117 8.95 -34.20 27.92
N ARG A 118 8.69 -33.39 26.90
CA ARG A 118 8.74 -33.84 25.50
C ARG A 118 10.17 -33.94 25.00
N SER A 119 10.43 -34.97 24.20
CA SER A 119 11.72 -35.14 23.53
C SER A 119 11.87 -34.17 22.35
N LYS A 120 13.08 -34.04 21.80
CA LYS A 120 13.32 -33.23 20.61
C LYS A 120 12.54 -33.77 19.40
N GLU A 121 12.47 -35.09 19.27
CA GLU A 121 11.74 -35.78 18.20
C GLU A 121 10.23 -35.50 18.28
N GLU A 122 9.66 -35.49 19.48
CA GLU A 122 8.25 -35.15 19.70
C GLU A 122 7.95 -33.69 19.36
N ILE A 123 8.90 -32.78 19.63
CA ILE A 123 8.76 -31.36 19.29
C ILE A 123 8.91 -31.16 17.79
N SER A 124 9.86 -31.82 17.13
CA SER A 124 10.02 -31.78 15.67
C SER A 124 8.81 -32.35 14.92
N ALA A 125 8.08 -33.28 15.53
CA ALA A 125 6.82 -33.79 14.97
C ALA A 125 5.69 -32.75 14.92
N TRP A 126 5.86 -31.57 15.53
CA TRP A 126 4.92 -30.46 15.41
C TRP A 126 5.07 -29.66 14.12
N GLU A 127 6.03 -29.99 13.26
CA GLU A 127 6.20 -29.30 11.98
C GLU A 127 4.99 -29.51 11.05
N PRO A 128 4.49 -28.44 10.38
CA PRO A 128 4.99 -27.07 10.45
C PRO A 128 4.56 -26.33 11.72
N TYR A 129 5.49 -25.68 12.43
CA TYR A 129 5.18 -24.93 13.67
C TYR A 129 4.20 -23.76 13.46
N LEU A 130 4.26 -23.17 12.25
CA LEU A 130 3.47 -22.03 11.81
C LEU A 130 2.51 -22.51 10.72
N ILE A 131 1.21 -22.35 10.93
CA ILE A 131 0.15 -22.77 9.98
C ILE A 131 -0.43 -21.59 9.17
N GLY A 132 -0.04 -20.36 9.50
CA GLY A 132 -0.49 -19.16 8.82
C GLY A 132 -0.13 -17.90 9.60
N TRP A 133 -0.74 -16.78 9.23
CA TRP A 133 -0.50 -15.48 9.83
C TRP A 133 -1.78 -14.65 9.84
N ASN A 134 -2.05 -13.99 10.96
CA ASN A 134 -2.94 -12.84 10.98
C ASN A 134 -2.08 -11.59 10.73
N VAL A 135 -2.47 -10.78 9.76
CA VAL A 135 -1.82 -9.50 9.49
C VAL A 135 -2.87 -8.41 9.56
N SER A 136 -2.67 -7.44 10.45
CA SER A 136 -3.51 -6.25 10.47
C SER A 136 -2.84 -5.15 9.68
N ASN A 137 -3.57 -4.69 8.67
CA ASN A 137 -3.28 -3.46 7.99
C ASN A 137 -4.33 -2.41 8.38
N GLU A 138 -3.94 -1.14 8.26
CA GLU A 138 -4.88 -0.04 8.30
C GLU A 138 -4.93 0.59 6.91
N SER A 139 -6.16 0.81 6.43
CA SER A 139 -6.42 1.52 5.18
C SER A 139 -7.43 2.63 5.45
N LEU A 140 -7.15 3.84 4.99
CA LEU A 140 -8.13 4.92 5.00
C LEU A 140 -9.16 4.69 3.89
N ILE A 141 -10.40 4.39 4.27
CA ILE A 141 -11.52 4.32 3.32
C ILE A 141 -12.12 5.72 3.22
N ARG A 142 -11.80 6.44 2.15
CA ARG A 142 -12.43 7.74 1.85
C ARG A 142 -13.86 7.53 1.37
N THR A 143 -14.79 8.35 1.85
CA THR A 143 -16.17 8.37 1.33
C THR A 143 -16.20 8.92 -0.11
N ALA A 144 -17.25 8.59 -0.87
CA ALA A 144 -17.41 9.10 -2.24
C ALA A 144 -17.36 10.64 -2.32
N ALA A 145 -17.85 11.34 -1.28
CA ALA A 145 -17.79 12.79 -1.17
C ALA A 145 -16.35 13.33 -1.03
N ALA A 146 -15.47 12.58 -0.35
CA ALA A 146 -14.05 12.90 -0.25
C ALA A 146 -13.28 12.55 -1.54
N GLN A 147 -13.75 11.56 -2.32
CA GLN A 147 -13.11 11.14 -3.58
C GLN A 147 -13.50 12.01 -4.78
N ALA A 148 -14.68 12.62 -4.76
CA ALA A 148 -15.15 13.56 -5.77
C ALA A 148 -15.45 14.91 -5.12
N PRO A 149 -14.41 15.61 -4.61
CA PRO A 149 -14.66 16.84 -3.91
C PRO A 149 -15.23 17.87 -4.91
N ASN A 150 -16.31 18.54 -4.53
CA ASN A 150 -16.85 19.69 -5.28
C ASN A 150 -15.84 20.86 -5.38
N ARG A 151 -14.70 20.74 -4.69
CA ARG A 151 -13.62 21.72 -4.63
C ARG A 151 -12.28 21.00 -4.62
N ILE A 152 -11.48 21.22 -5.65
CA ILE A 152 -10.09 20.74 -5.71
C ILE A 152 -9.20 21.93 -5.34
N ILE A 153 -8.22 21.72 -4.46
CA ILE A 153 -7.21 22.72 -4.10
C ILE A 153 -5.89 22.24 -4.69
N GLY A 154 -5.07 23.17 -5.19
CA GLY A 154 -3.82 22.81 -5.84
C GLY A 154 -2.92 24.00 -6.09
N TYR A 155 -1.67 23.71 -6.39
CA TYR A 155 -0.72 24.69 -6.87
C TYR A 155 -0.72 24.71 -8.39
N VAL A 156 -1.05 25.85 -8.99
CA VAL A 156 -0.96 26.01 -10.45
C VAL A 156 0.51 26.08 -10.85
N ARG A 157 0.98 25.08 -11.60
CA ARG A 157 2.35 25.05 -12.14
C ARG A 157 2.48 25.79 -13.46
N GLY A 158 1.38 25.92 -14.20
CA GLY A 158 1.35 26.69 -15.44
C GLY A 158 0.01 26.63 -16.16
N VAL A 159 -0.12 27.50 -17.15
CA VAL A 159 -1.27 27.56 -18.07
C VAL A 159 -0.75 27.37 -19.48
N GLN A 160 -1.41 26.51 -20.25
CA GLN A 160 -1.09 26.29 -21.67
C GLN A 160 -2.30 26.61 -22.53
N GLU A 161 -2.07 27.27 -23.67
CA GLU A 161 -3.09 27.45 -24.71
C GLU A 161 -2.64 26.76 -26.00
N LYS A 162 -3.45 25.82 -26.49
CA LYS A 162 -3.16 25.11 -27.73
C LYS A 162 -4.45 24.76 -28.48
N GLY A 163 -4.56 25.23 -29.71
CA GLY A 163 -5.72 24.92 -30.58
C GLY A 163 -7.04 25.44 -30.03
N GLY A 164 -7.07 26.64 -29.44
CA GLY A 164 -8.27 27.24 -28.84
C GLY A 164 -8.70 26.62 -27.51
N LYS A 165 -7.94 25.66 -26.98
CA LYS A 165 -8.13 25.08 -25.64
C LYS A 165 -7.15 25.67 -24.66
N ARG A 166 -7.64 26.07 -23.48
CA ARG A 166 -6.83 26.50 -22.34
C ARG A 166 -6.76 25.35 -21.34
N THR A 167 -5.56 25.00 -20.91
CA THR A 167 -5.29 23.89 -19.99
C THR A 167 -4.51 24.38 -18.79
N LEU A 168 -5.04 24.12 -17.59
CA LEU A 168 -4.34 24.33 -16.33
C LEU A 168 -3.53 23.09 -15.98
N ILE A 169 -2.24 23.27 -15.72
CA ILE A 169 -1.37 22.24 -15.15
C ILE A 169 -1.26 22.53 -13.66
N PHE A 170 -1.83 21.66 -12.82
CA PHE A 170 -1.83 21.88 -11.38
C PHE A 170 -1.34 20.65 -10.62
N ASP A 171 -0.70 20.91 -9.49
CA ASP A 171 -0.30 19.92 -8.51
C ASP A 171 -1.37 19.87 -7.42
N GLU A 172 -2.00 18.72 -7.21
CA GLU A 172 -3.14 18.61 -6.32
C GLU A 172 -2.66 18.63 -4.86
N VAL A 173 -3.32 19.42 -4.02
CA VAL A 173 -3.08 19.38 -2.58
C VAL A 173 -4.39 19.08 -1.88
N GLU A 174 -4.31 18.22 -0.89
CA GLU A 174 -5.44 17.84 -0.07
C GLU A 174 -5.28 18.46 1.31
N TRP A 175 -6.31 19.19 1.73
CA TRP A 175 -6.42 19.72 3.08
C TRP A 175 -7.21 18.73 3.93
N LEU A 176 -6.53 18.10 4.87
CA LEU A 176 -7.09 17.05 5.72
C LEU A 176 -7.27 17.58 7.13
N THR A 177 -8.30 17.10 7.84
CA THR A 177 -8.54 17.41 9.26
C THR A 177 -8.71 16.13 10.07
N ASP A 178 -8.70 16.30 11.40
CA ASP A 178 -9.07 15.26 12.36
C ASP A 178 -8.33 13.93 12.14
N VAL A 179 -9.07 12.82 12.06
CA VAL A 179 -8.52 11.47 11.89
C VAL A 179 -7.78 11.30 10.57
N GLU A 180 -8.21 11.96 9.49
CA GLU A 180 -7.53 11.86 8.19
C GLU A 180 -6.17 12.55 8.24
N ALA A 181 -6.10 13.68 8.92
CA ALA A 181 -4.84 14.40 9.13
C ALA A 181 -3.86 13.59 10.00
N ALA A 182 -4.35 13.03 11.10
CA ALA A 182 -3.54 12.17 11.97
C ALA A 182 -3.05 10.91 11.24
N TYR A 183 -3.92 10.28 10.45
CA TYR A 183 -3.59 9.14 9.61
C TYR A 183 -2.50 9.51 8.59
N MET A 184 -2.62 10.65 7.92
CA MET A 184 -1.63 11.07 6.94
C MET A 184 -0.30 11.45 7.57
N ARG A 185 -0.26 12.07 8.76
CA ARG A 185 1.00 12.28 9.50
C ARG A 185 1.71 10.97 9.79
N ARG A 186 0.95 9.97 10.25
CA ARG A 186 1.49 8.63 10.50
C ARG A 186 1.98 7.98 9.21
N LEU A 187 1.22 8.10 8.13
CA LEU A 187 1.60 7.60 6.80
C LEU A 187 2.88 8.29 6.28
N HIS A 188 3.09 9.56 6.59
CA HIS A 188 4.29 10.33 6.24
C HIS A 188 5.47 10.11 7.21
N GLY A 189 5.31 9.29 8.25
CA GLY A 189 6.36 9.01 9.23
C GLY A 189 6.62 10.14 10.23
N GLU A 190 5.75 11.13 10.29
CA GLU A 190 5.81 12.22 11.27
C GLU A 190 5.32 11.81 12.66
N CYS A 191 4.71 10.63 12.76
CA CYS A 191 4.22 10.04 13.99
C CYS A 191 4.25 8.51 13.90
N SER A 192 4.52 7.82 15.02
CA SER A 192 4.55 6.35 15.14
C SER A 192 3.61 5.80 16.23
N GLY A 193 2.90 6.69 16.92
CA GLY A 193 1.94 6.36 17.97
C GLY A 193 0.58 5.91 17.44
N PRO A 194 -0.37 5.62 18.34
CA PRO A 194 -1.78 5.48 17.99
C PRO A 194 -2.33 6.78 17.36
N LEU A 195 -3.41 6.70 16.58
CA LEU A 195 -3.92 7.83 15.79
C LEU A 195 -4.31 9.04 16.65
N GLU A 196 -4.77 8.80 17.87
CA GLU A 196 -5.12 9.81 18.86
C GLU A 196 -3.91 10.67 19.27
N GLU A 197 -2.71 10.08 19.25
CA GLU A 197 -1.45 10.76 19.53
C GLU A 197 -0.86 11.43 18.28
N CYS A 198 -1.31 11.06 17.09
CA CYS A 198 -0.82 11.58 15.81
C CYS A 198 -1.52 12.86 15.34
N GLN A 199 -2.38 13.46 16.17
CA GLN A 199 -3.09 14.69 15.82
C GLN A 199 -2.09 15.83 15.46
N PRO A 200 -2.24 16.49 14.30
CA PRO A 200 -1.39 17.61 13.93
C PRO A 200 -1.52 18.76 14.97
N PRO A 201 -0.45 19.51 15.25
CA PRO A 201 -0.49 20.62 16.21
C PRO A 201 -1.42 21.76 15.76
N ASN A 202 -1.58 21.93 14.44
CA ASN A 202 -2.68 22.68 13.85
C ASN A 202 -3.75 21.66 13.44
N PRO A 203 -5.06 21.92 13.52
CA PRO A 203 -6.12 20.92 13.26
C PRO A 203 -6.23 20.45 11.80
N PHE A 204 -5.16 20.59 11.01
CA PHE A 204 -5.09 20.19 9.62
C PHE A 204 -3.71 19.63 9.24
N PHE A 205 -3.72 18.84 8.16
CA PHE A 205 -2.53 18.35 7.47
C PHE A 205 -2.68 18.59 5.98
N ILE A 206 -1.68 19.19 5.34
CA ILE A 206 -1.66 19.36 3.88
C ILE A 206 -0.85 18.21 3.31
N SER A 207 -1.49 17.40 2.49
CA SER A 207 -0.82 16.31 1.78
C SER A 207 -0.90 16.54 0.27
N ASN A 208 0.09 16.02 -0.46
CA ASN A 208 -0.04 15.87 -1.89
C ASN A 208 -0.29 14.37 -2.19
N PRO A 209 -1.54 13.97 -2.49
CA PRO A 209 -1.86 12.58 -2.72
C PRO A 209 -1.25 12.04 -4.03
N SER A 210 -0.80 12.90 -4.94
CA SER A 210 -0.32 12.53 -6.27
C SER A 210 0.97 13.25 -6.63
N THR A 211 2.05 12.51 -6.89
CA THR A 211 3.26 13.10 -7.49
C THR A 211 3.05 13.53 -8.95
N GLN A 212 1.90 13.20 -9.54
CA GLN A 212 1.55 13.55 -10.91
C GLN A 212 0.80 14.88 -10.96
N THR A 213 1.26 15.76 -11.83
CA THR A 213 0.53 16.97 -12.21
C THR A 213 -0.69 16.61 -13.04
N ARG A 214 -1.84 17.18 -12.71
CA ARG A 214 -3.06 17.03 -13.47
C ARG A 214 -3.22 18.14 -14.49
N GLN A 215 -3.87 17.81 -15.60
CA GLN A 215 -4.24 18.75 -16.65
C GLN A 215 -5.75 18.90 -16.67
N ILE A 216 -6.25 20.11 -16.48
CA ILE A 216 -7.67 20.44 -16.59
C ILE A 216 -7.87 21.36 -17.77
N GLU A 217 -8.68 20.93 -18.73
CA GLU A 217 -9.20 21.83 -19.76
C GLU A 217 -10.21 22.76 -19.09
N VAL A 218 -9.94 24.07 -19.15
CA VAL A 218 -10.84 25.09 -18.64
C VAL A 218 -11.61 25.70 -19.79
N ALA A 219 -12.87 26.04 -19.53
CA ALA A 219 -13.68 26.74 -20.51
C ALA A 219 -12.97 28.04 -20.94
N PRO A 220 -13.10 28.47 -22.21
CA PRO A 220 -12.49 29.73 -22.66
C PRO A 220 -12.95 30.96 -21.86
N SER A 221 -14.15 30.89 -21.27
CA SER A 221 -14.73 31.93 -20.41
C SER A 221 -14.41 31.76 -18.93
N ALA A 222 -13.60 30.75 -18.54
CA ALA A 222 -13.26 30.53 -17.15
C ALA A 222 -12.31 31.64 -16.66
N GLU A 223 -12.70 32.28 -15.56
CA GLU A 223 -11.85 33.21 -14.83
C GLU A 223 -10.87 32.42 -13.95
N ILE A 224 -9.57 32.71 -14.07
CA ILE A 224 -8.54 32.10 -13.24
C ILE A 224 -8.08 33.17 -12.27
N ILE A 225 -8.55 33.08 -11.02
CA ILE A 225 -8.16 34.01 -9.97
C ILE A 225 -6.98 33.40 -9.22
N MET A 226 -5.79 34.00 -9.36
CA MET A 226 -4.62 33.60 -8.58
C MET A 226 -4.46 34.53 -7.38
N ALA A 227 -4.70 34.00 -6.18
CA ALA A 227 -4.38 34.68 -4.93
C ALA A 227 -2.97 34.24 -4.49
N THR A 228 -2.04 35.20 -4.42
CA THR A 228 -0.74 34.95 -3.77
C THR A 228 -0.80 35.47 -2.34
N TYR A 229 -0.42 34.60 -1.40
CA TYR A 229 -0.30 34.95 0.00
C TYR A 229 1.18 35.05 0.33
N SER A 230 1.63 36.21 0.82
CA SER A 230 2.97 36.36 1.40
C SER A 230 2.86 36.50 2.92
N HIS A 231 3.74 35.82 3.63
CA HIS A 231 3.92 36.03 5.06
C HIS A 231 4.88 37.21 5.27
N ALA A 232 4.41 38.25 5.96
CA ALA A 232 5.31 39.22 6.55
C ALA A 232 6.11 38.56 7.67
N ALA A 233 7.32 39.06 7.97
CA ALA A 233 8.21 38.50 8.99
C ALA A 233 7.59 38.45 10.40
N ASN A 234 6.51 39.21 10.65
CA ASN A 234 5.74 39.22 11.89
C ASN A 234 4.57 38.21 11.92
N GLY A 235 4.44 37.36 10.90
CA GLY A 235 3.37 36.36 10.79
C GLY A 235 2.02 36.90 10.28
N GLN A 236 1.92 38.18 9.93
CA GLN A 236 0.69 38.72 9.34
C GLN A 236 0.53 38.29 7.88
N TYR A 237 -0.72 37.99 7.50
CA TYR A 237 -1.10 37.71 6.13
C TYR A 237 -1.32 39.01 5.38
N GLN A 238 -0.61 39.18 4.26
CA GLN A 238 -0.96 40.18 3.26
C GLN A 238 -1.42 39.41 2.01
N SER A 239 -2.68 39.61 1.62
CA SER A 239 -3.14 39.21 0.29
C SER A 239 -2.64 40.26 -0.69
N ASN A 240 -1.81 39.86 -1.64
CA ASN A 240 -1.54 40.73 -2.78
C ASN A 240 -2.79 40.81 -3.66
N GLU A 241 -2.95 41.91 -4.41
CA GLU A 241 -4.06 42.06 -5.34
C GLU A 241 -4.17 40.84 -6.27
N PRO A 242 -5.40 40.41 -6.59
CA PRO A 242 -5.60 39.28 -7.49
C PRO A 242 -4.88 39.53 -8.81
N ILE A 243 -4.06 38.58 -9.23
CA ILE A 243 -3.50 38.57 -10.58
C ILE A 243 -4.59 37.95 -11.47
N THR A 244 -5.24 38.79 -12.27
CA THR A 244 -6.23 38.41 -13.28
C THR A 244 -5.60 38.08 -14.64
#